data_AF-A0A359KIT6-F1
#
_entry.id   AF-A0A359KIT6-F1
#
_cell.length_a   1.000
_cell.length_b   1.000
_cell.length_c   1.000
_cell.angle_alpha   90.00
_cell.angle_beta   90.00
_cell.angle_gamma   90.00
#
_symmetry.space_group_name_H-M   'P 1'
#
loop_
_entity.id
_entity.type
_entity.pdbx_description
1 polymer ?
#
loop_
_entity_poly.entity_id
_entity_poly.type
_entity_poly.pdbx_seq_one_letter_code
_entity_poly.pdbx_strand_id
1 'polypeptide(L)'
;LYTGKLIGHLVTLKYGKETQPVIAKDIQFDPVSDRPLHFDLMRVGAKEEIKIEIPVAFVNADEAPYTRQGGMLEVVRHTVEIMVRADRIPAELVVDLKGREIGENIR
;
A
#
# COMPACT_ATOMS: atom_id res chain seq x y z
N LEU A 1 11.57 1.12 9.65
CA LEU A 1 10.48 1.53 10.58
C LEU A 1 9.88 2.89 10.20
N TYR A 2 10.68 3.87 9.76
CA TYR A 2 10.22 5.18 9.26
C TYR A 2 9.66 5.20 7.81
N THR A 3 9.47 4.05 7.18
CA THR A 3 9.19 3.95 5.74
C THR A 3 7.71 3.93 5.37
N GLY A 4 6.77 4.09 6.31
CA GLY A 4 5.33 3.98 6.04
C GLY A 4 4.84 2.57 5.62
N LYS A 5 5.75 1.68 5.19
CA LYS A 5 5.53 0.27 4.78
C LYS A 5 5.18 -0.69 5.93
N LEU A 6 4.53 -0.21 6.99
CA LEU A 6 3.96 -1.10 8.02
C LEU A 6 2.46 -1.33 7.76
N ILE A 7 1.79 -0.35 7.16
CA ILE A 7 0.40 -0.46 6.73
C ILE A 7 0.31 -1.56 5.67
N GLY A 8 -0.64 -2.49 5.82
CA GLY A 8 -0.76 -3.60 4.89
C GLY A 8 -0.04 -4.89 5.29
N HIS A 9 0.82 -4.86 6.31
CA HIS A 9 1.66 -6.02 6.62
C HIS A 9 1.17 -6.82 7.82
N LEU A 10 1.32 -8.15 7.73
CA LEU A 10 1.14 -9.06 8.86
C LEU A 10 2.33 -8.94 9.82
N VAL A 11 2.02 -8.55 11.05
CA VAL A 11 2.99 -8.35 12.13
C VAL A 11 2.64 -9.30 13.27
N THR A 12 3.64 -9.81 13.98
CA THR A 12 3.38 -10.59 15.20
C THR A 12 3.50 -9.68 16.41
N LEU A 13 2.37 -9.39 17.06
CA LEU A 13 2.35 -8.67 18.33
C LEU A 13 2.73 -9.64 19.46
N LYS A 14 3.78 -9.29 20.20
CA LYS A 14 4.17 -10.01 21.41
C LYS A 14 3.80 -9.17 22.64
N TYR A 15 2.92 -9.70 23.48
CA TYR A 15 2.57 -9.09 24.75
C TYR A 15 2.87 -10.08 25.88
N GLY A 16 3.96 -9.84 26.62
CA GLY A 16 4.46 -10.78 27.62
C GLY A 16 4.89 -12.12 27.01
N LYS A 17 4.17 -13.19 27.37
CA LYS A 17 4.40 -14.56 26.86
C LYS A 17 3.53 -14.93 25.66
N GLU A 18 2.54 -14.11 25.33
CA GLU A 18 1.59 -14.39 24.25
C GLU A 18 2.05 -13.73 22.95
N THR A 19 1.84 -14.43 21.84
CA THR A 19 2.11 -13.95 20.49
C THR A 19 0.85 -14.05 19.65
N GLN A 20 0.48 -12.97 18.98
CA GLN A 20 -0.70 -12.92 18.14
C GLN A 20 -0.40 -12.27 16.78
N PRO A 21 -0.79 -12.90 15.66
CA PRO A 21 -0.74 -12.24 14.36
C PRO A 21 -1.76 -11.10 14.33
N VAL A 22 -1.29 -9.92 13.93
CA VAL A 22 -2.07 -8.71 13.77
C VAL A 22 -1.67 -8.03 12.46
N ILE A 23 -2.54 -7.18 11.94
CA ILE A 23 -2.25 -6.35 10.79
C ILE A 23 -2.29 -4.90 11.23
N ALA A 24 -1.29 -4.13 10.82
CA ALA A 24 -1.28 -2.69 11.03
C ALA A 24 -2.19 -2.04 9.98
N LYS A 25 -3.31 -1.49 10.45
CA LYS A 25 -4.30 -0.80 9.63
C LYS A 25 -3.90 0.64 9.40
N ASP A 26 -3.50 1.34 10.46
CA ASP A 26 -3.13 2.74 10.40
C ASP A 26 -2.09 3.09 11.47
N ILE A 27 -1.30 4.11 11.19
CA ILE A 27 -0.32 4.66 12.12
C ILE A 27 -0.49 6.17 12.12
N GLN A 28 -0.88 6.70 13.26
CA GLN A 28 -1.00 8.15 13.43
C GLN A 28 0.35 8.71 13.82
N PHE A 29 0.82 9.70 13.07
CA PHE A 29 2.04 10.43 13.37
C PHE A 29 1.70 11.83 13.89
N ASP A 30 2.53 12.32 14.80
CA ASP A 30 2.51 13.71 15.23
C ASP A 30 2.90 14.62 14.06
N PRO A 31 2.08 15.63 13.70
CA PRO A 31 2.26 16.41 12.48
C PRO A 31 3.48 17.34 12.50
N VAL A 32 4.12 17.55 13.66
CA VAL A 32 5.25 18.48 13.81
C VAL A 32 6.56 17.72 14.04
N SER A 33 6.50 16.66 14.84
CA SER A 33 7.68 15.89 15.27
C SER A 33 7.87 14.57 14.52
N ASP A 34 6.94 14.20 13.62
CA ASP A 34 6.92 12.92 12.88
C ASP A 34 7.04 11.68 13.78
N ARG A 35 6.65 11.81 15.05
CA ARG A 35 6.68 10.71 16.02
C ARG A 35 5.38 9.91 15.95
N PRO A 36 5.42 8.57 15.92
CA PRO A 36 4.19 7.78 15.96
C PRO A 36 3.49 7.94 17.31
N LEU A 37 2.22 8.32 17.28
CA LEU A 37 1.35 8.53 18.45
C LEU A 37 0.44 7.32 18.72
N HIS A 38 -0.13 6.75 17.66
CA HIS A 38 -1.10 5.66 17.76
C HIS A 38 -0.82 4.59 16.70
N PHE A 39 -0.98 3.33 17.09
CA PHE A 39 -0.93 2.18 16.18
C PHE A 39 -2.27 1.46 16.21
N ASP A 40 -2.98 1.50 15.09
CA ASP A 40 -4.21 0.74 14.91
C ASP A 40 -3.88 -0.67 14.40
N LEU A 41 -4.01 -1.66 15.29
CA LEU A 41 -3.73 -3.06 15.00
C LEU A 41 -5.02 -3.87 14.99
N MET A 42 -5.23 -4.62 13.92
CA MET A 42 -6.37 -5.53 13.77
C MET A 42 -5.93 -6.97 13.99
N ARG A 43 -6.60 -7.70 14.88
CA ARG A 43 -6.41 -9.15 15.00
C ARG A 43 -6.98 -9.82 13.78
N VAL A 44 -6.20 -10.72 13.18
CA VAL A 44 -6.66 -11.50 12.01
C VAL A 44 -6.31 -12.97 12.16
N GLY A 45 -7.20 -13.84 11.71
CA GLY A 45 -6.86 -15.24 11.51
C GLY A 45 -5.95 -15.41 10.28
N ALA A 46 -4.97 -16.32 10.33
CA ALA A 46 -4.03 -16.53 9.22
C ALA A 46 -4.67 -16.96 7.88
N LYS A 47 -5.95 -17.35 7.88
CA LYS A 47 -6.71 -17.76 6.70
C LYS A 47 -7.89 -16.84 6.38
N GLU A 48 -8.05 -15.76 7.13
CA GLU A 48 -9.17 -14.85 6.95
C GLU A 48 -8.91 -13.93 5.76
N GLU A 49 -9.95 -13.71 4.96
CA GLU A 49 -9.92 -12.71 3.89
C GLU A 49 -10.19 -11.35 4.49
N ILE A 50 -9.26 -10.43 4.24
CA ILE A 50 -9.33 -9.07 4.74
C ILE A 50 -9.38 -8.11 3.58
N LYS A 51 -10.00 -6.98 3.83
CA LYS A 51 -10.08 -5.87 2.90
C LYS A 51 -9.05 -4.83 3.32
N ILE A 52 -8.07 -4.56 2.47
CA ILE A 52 -6.97 -3.66 2.79
C ILE A 52 -6.64 -2.76 1.60
N GLU A 53 -6.24 -1.53 1.91
CA GLU A 53 -5.80 -0.56 0.92
C GLU A 53 -4.29 -0.70 0.70
N ILE A 54 -3.89 -0.89 -0.55
CA ILE A 54 -2.50 -1.07 -0.93
C ILE A 54 -2.11 0.04 -1.89
N PRO A 55 -0.93 0.66 -1.73
CA PRO A 55 -0.46 1.71 -2.63
C PRO A 55 -0.18 1.15 -4.02
N VAL A 56 -0.49 1.95 -5.04
CA VAL A 56 -0.16 1.66 -6.43
C VAL A 56 1.15 2.35 -6.79
N ALA A 57 2.13 1.57 -7.24
CA ALA A 57 3.41 2.06 -7.73
C ALA A 57 3.42 2.04 -9.26
N PHE A 58 3.66 3.19 -9.88
CA PHE A 58 3.76 3.30 -11.32
C PHE A 58 5.23 3.23 -11.73
N VAL A 59 5.56 2.31 -12.63
CA VAL A 59 6.93 2.14 -13.15
C VAL A 59 6.99 2.52 -14.63
N ASN A 60 8.18 2.90 -15.09
CA ASN A 60 8.47 3.24 -16.49
C ASN A 60 7.65 4.42 -17.05
N ALA A 61 7.22 5.35 -16.20
CA ALA A 61 6.52 6.56 -16.62
C ALA A 61 7.35 7.39 -17.63
N ASP A 62 8.67 7.44 -17.45
CA ASP A 62 9.57 8.20 -18.33
C ASP A 62 9.82 7.53 -19.69
N GLU A 63 9.67 6.20 -19.77
CA GLU A 63 9.82 5.44 -21.02
C GLU A 63 8.55 5.42 -21.86
N ALA A 64 7.43 5.89 -21.30
CA ALA A 64 6.14 5.80 -21.94
C ALA A 64 6.03 6.78 -23.14
N PRO A 65 5.38 6.35 -24.24
CA PRO A 65 5.13 7.20 -25.41
C PRO A 65 4.46 8.54 -25.09
N TYR A 66 3.55 8.57 -24.10
CA TYR A 66 2.84 9.80 -23.72
C TYR A 66 3.79 10.92 -23.25
N THR A 67 4.89 10.58 -22.57
CA THR A 67 5.86 11.54 -22.04
C THR A 67 6.55 12.32 -23.17
N ARG A 68 6.84 11.66 -24.30
CA ARG A 68 7.45 12.31 -25.48
C ARG A 68 6.47 13.21 -26.23
N GLN A 69 5.18 12.94 -26.12
CA GLN A 69 4.11 13.72 -26.75
C GLN A 69 3.65 14.90 -25.87
N GLY A 70 4.27 15.11 -24.71
CA GLY A 70 3.90 16.17 -23.76
C GLY A 70 2.73 15.81 -22.84
N GLY A 71 2.35 14.53 -22.76
CA GLY A 71 1.35 14.03 -21.83
C GLY A 71 1.88 13.96 -20.40
N MET A 72 0.97 14.05 -19.43
CA MET A 72 1.27 13.92 -18.00
C MET A 72 0.47 12.75 -17.42
N LEU A 73 1.07 12.01 -16.48
CA LEU A 73 0.38 11.00 -15.70
C LEU A 73 -0.48 11.68 -14.62
N GLU A 74 -1.78 11.47 -14.69
CA GLU A 74 -2.71 11.85 -13.62
C GLU A 74 -3.05 10.60 -12.78
N VAL A 75 -2.66 10.62 -11.50
CA VAL A 75 -3.00 9.55 -10.57
C VAL A 75 -4.21 9.97 -9.76
N VAL A 76 -5.39 9.47 -10.12
CA VAL A 76 -6.64 9.76 -9.40
C VAL A 76 -6.73 8.98 -8.08
N ARG A 77 -6.14 7.78 -8.03
CA ARG A 77 -6.12 6.92 -6.84
C ARG A 77 -4.71 6.41 -6.59
N HIS A 78 -4.13 6.83 -5.46
CA HIS A 78 -2.82 6.36 -5.00
C HIS A 78 -2.90 5.01 -4.29
N THR A 79 -4.09 4.62 -3.82
CA THR A 79 -4.34 3.36 -3.13
C THR A 79 -5.54 2.66 -3.76
N VAL A 80 -5.50 1.33 -3.77
CA VAL A 80 -6.61 0.48 -4.22
C VAL A 80 -6.96 -0.50 -3.11
N GLU A 81 -8.25 -0.61 -2.85
CA GLU A 81 -8.78 -1.58 -1.91
C GLU A 81 -8.83 -2.96 -2.57
N ILE A 82 -8.12 -3.93 -1.99
CA ILE A 82 -8.14 -5.32 -2.45
C ILE A 82 -8.61 -6.25 -1.34
N MET A 83 -9.30 -7.33 -1.74
CA MET A 83 -9.61 -8.45 -0.85
C MET A 83 -8.52 -9.50 -1.03
N VAL A 84 -7.75 -9.73 0.03
CA VAL A 84 -6.64 -10.69 0.00
C VAL A 84 -6.60 -11.44 1.33
N ARG A 85 -6.03 -12.64 1.31
CA ARG A 85 -5.78 -13.36 2.54
C ARG A 85 -4.66 -12.70 3.33
N ALA A 86 -4.79 -12.72 4.65
CA ALA A 86 -3.81 -12.15 5.58
C ALA A 86 -2.36 -12.69 5.39
N ASP A 87 -2.20 -13.90 4.85
CA ASP A 87 -0.90 -14.53 4.59
C ASP A 87 -0.23 -14.12 3.25
N ARG A 88 -0.95 -13.40 2.37
CA ARG A 88 -0.47 -13.09 1.01
C ARG A 88 -0.62 -11.61 0.63
N ILE A 89 -0.50 -10.71 1.60
CA ILE A 89 -0.69 -9.28 1.33
C ILE A 89 0.53 -8.74 0.55
N PRO A 90 0.35 -8.20 -0.67
CA PRO A 90 1.43 -7.55 -1.41
C PRO A 90 1.77 -6.18 -0.77
N ALA A 91 3.02 -5.75 -0.89
CA ALA A 91 3.43 -4.45 -0.33
C ALA A 91 2.95 -3.25 -1.17
N GLU A 92 2.88 -3.44 -2.49
CA GLU A 92 2.47 -2.43 -3.47
C GLU A 92 1.95 -3.12 -4.73
N LEU A 93 1.05 -2.46 -5.45
CA LEU A 93 0.58 -2.91 -6.76
C LEU A 93 1.39 -2.19 -7.84
N VAL A 94 2.21 -2.93 -8.58
CA VAL A 94 3.06 -2.34 -9.63
C VAL A 94 2.29 -2.29 -10.95
N VAL A 95 2.17 -1.09 -11.52
CA VAL A 95 1.56 -0.84 -12.83
C VAL A 95 2.64 -0.37 -13.80
N ASP A 96 2.85 -1.13 -14.87
CA ASP A 96 3.78 -0.77 -15.94
C ASP A 96 3.11 0.18 -16.95
N LEU A 97 3.72 1.36 -17.12
CA LEU A 97 3.27 2.39 -18.05
C LEU A 97 3.99 2.32 -19.41
N LYS A 98 4.90 1.36 -19.59
CA LYS A 98 5.61 1.17 -20.85
C LYS A 98 4.63 0.90 -22.00
N GLY A 99 4.72 1.73 -23.04
CA GLY A 99 3.89 1.60 -24.24
C GLY A 99 2.51 2.23 -24.16
N ARG A 100 2.17 2.95 -23.08
CA ARG A 100 0.88 3.64 -22.95
C ARG A 100 0.84 4.95 -23.74
N GLU A 101 -0.30 5.23 -24.34
CA GLU A 101 -0.52 6.42 -25.18
C GLU A 101 -1.32 7.52 -24.45
N ILE A 102 -1.32 8.74 -24.99
CA ILE A 102 -2.13 9.85 -24.45
C ILE A 102 -3.61 9.50 -24.54
N GLY A 103 -4.34 9.71 -23.43
CA GLY A 103 -5.79 9.49 -23.35
C GLY A 103 -6.20 8.07 -22.95
N GLU A 104 -5.24 7.17 -22.77
CA GLU A 104 -5.50 5.82 -22.27
C GLU A 104 -5.81 5.86 -20.76
N ASN A 105 -6.86 5.13 -20.35
CA ASN A 105 -7.30 5.07 -18.96
C ASN A 105 -7.09 3.67 -18.39
N ILE A 106 -6.43 3.58 -17.23
CA ILE A 106 -6.23 2.34 -16.48
C ILE A 106 -7.36 2.25 -15.44
N ARG A 107 -8.09 1.13 -15.42
CA ARG A 107 -9.24 0.88 -14.54
C ARG A 107 -9.00 -0.29 -13.60
#